data_AF-A0A8T4GIF8-F1
#
_entry.id   AF-A0A8T4GIF8-F1
#
_cell.length_a   1.000
_cell.length_b   1.000
_cell.length_c   1.000
_cell.angle_alpha   90.00
_cell.angle_beta   90.00
_cell.angle_gamma   90.00
#
_symmetry.space_group_name_H-M   'P 1'
#
loop_
_entity.id
_entity.type
_entity.pdbx_description
1 polymer ?
#
loop_
_entity_poly.entity_id
_entity_poly.type
_entity_poly.pdbx_seq_one_letter_code
_entity_poly.pdbx_strand_id
1 'polypeptide(L)'
;MTETDEHEGSRVAADDENSDDENSDDEPPEWARERAREIMEPIGDNAEATEDGGDGIAAGADENDGLDEERRVPDVPVDVVDEAERLTRLAREAADPDAAAHYRERRDELVTDYEYTPRLRKEDDTLVLYPDEWMESGTVRMDRIEETDRAVEVSLSGPGDADRYQAVAAYNDAVVEAVADRAADVHAATARTFAAFMSNHYVRPVDDATPAMREEFREEFLPRNGWPTDEQLAVVTESLDRIESIAETIEESDG
;
A
#
# COMPACT_ATOMS: atom_id res chain seq x y z
N MET A 1 -38.59 6.36 -66.96
CA MET A 1 -38.20 6.87 -65.62
C MET A 1 -39.22 6.32 -64.63
N THR A 2 -39.00 5.21 -63.95
CA THR A 2 -37.79 4.41 -63.69
C THR A 2 -38.20 2.94 -63.61
N GLU A 3 -37.46 2.10 -64.31
CA GLU A 3 -37.51 0.64 -64.30
C GLU A 3 -37.23 0.07 -62.91
N THR A 4 -38.01 -0.93 -62.52
CA THR A 4 -37.66 -1.95 -61.53
C THR A 4 -36.66 -2.91 -62.18
N ASP A 5 -35.41 -2.85 -61.72
CA ASP A 5 -34.35 -3.78 -62.12
C ASP A 5 -34.38 -4.98 -61.15
N GLU A 6 -34.82 -6.11 -61.66
CA GLU A 6 -34.77 -7.42 -61.01
C GLU A 6 -33.53 -8.13 -61.58
N HIS A 7 -32.49 -8.29 -60.76
CA HIS A 7 -31.32 -9.09 -61.12
C HIS A 7 -31.35 -10.45 -60.43
N GLU A 8 -31.77 -11.46 -61.19
CA GLU A 8 -31.43 -12.86 -60.94
C GLU A 8 -30.04 -13.20 -61.52
N GLY A 9 -29.30 -14.02 -60.77
CA GLY A 9 -28.12 -14.76 -61.23
C GLY A 9 -27.00 -14.75 -60.19
N SER A 10 -26.27 -15.81 -59.89
CA SER A 10 -26.34 -17.24 -60.21
C SER A 10 -25.19 -17.87 -59.42
N ARG A 11 -25.47 -18.97 -58.69
CA ARG A 11 -24.61 -20.14 -58.38
C ARG A 11 -23.08 -19.92 -58.24
N VAL A 12 -22.51 -20.34 -57.11
CA VAL A 12 -21.43 -21.35 -57.04
C VAL A 12 -21.50 -22.07 -55.69
N ALA A 13 -21.48 -23.39 -55.74
CA ALA A 13 -21.23 -24.28 -54.60
C ALA A 13 -19.71 -24.42 -54.39
N ALA A 14 -19.29 -24.47 -53.13
CA ALA A 14 -18.04 -25.07 -52.65
C ALA A 14 -18.41 -25.70 -51.29
N ASP A 15 -18.41 -27.03 -51.12
CA ASP A 15 -17.20 -27.87 -50.93
C ASP A 15 -16.28 -27.17 -49.92
N ASP A 16 -16.49 -27.40 -48.62
CA ASP A 16 -15.99 -28.54 -47.83
C ASP A 16 -14.47 -28.51 -47.69
N GLU A 17 -14.03 -28.58 -46.43
CA GLU A 17 -12.67 -28.89 -45.97
C GLU A 17 -11.60 -27.79 -46.13
N ASN A 18 -11.48 -26.90 -45.13
CA ASN A 18 -10.21 -26.77 -44.40
C ASN A 18 -10.35 -25.90 -43.14
N SER A 19 -10.36 -26.53 -41.98
CA SER A 19 -9.79 -25.98 -40.74
C SER A 19 -9.56 -27.18 -39.85
N ASP A 20 -8.39 -27.79 -40.02
CA ASP A 20 -7.81 -28.74 -39.10
C ASP A 20 -7.92 -28.20 -37.68
N ASP A 21 -8.76 -28.88 -36.90
CA ASP A 21 -8.80 -28.85 -35.44
C ASP A 21 -7.46 -29.47 -34.97
N GLU A 22 -6.39 -28.68 -34.99
CA GLU A 22 -5.12 -29.05 -34.39
C GLU A 22 -5.31 -29.09 -32.88
N ASN A 23 -5.21 -30.31 -32.34
CA ASN A 23 -4.89 -30.63 -30.96
C ASN A 23 -4.03 -29.53 -30.31
N SER A 24 -4.63 -28.65 -29.51
CA SER A 24 -3.89 -28.03 -28.43
C SER A 24 -3.89 -29.04 -27.29
N ASP A 25 -2.87 -29.90 -27.34
CA ASP A 25 -2.29 -30.52 -26.16
C ASP A 25 -2.24 -29.47 -25.05
N ASP A 26 -3.20 -29.58 -24.13
CA ASP A 26 -3.25 -28.87 -22.84
C ASP A 26 -2.21 -29.51 -21.92
N GLU A 27 -0.98 -29.56 -22.42
CA GLU A 27 0.14 -30.23 -21.83
C GLU A 27 1.12 -29.11 -21.45
N PRO A 28 1.20 -28.74 -20.15
CA PRO A 28 1.95 -27.58 -19.71
C PRO A 28 3.41 -27.70 -20.17
N PRO A 29 4.06 -26.58 -20.54
CA PRO A 29 5.41 -26.60 -21.11
C PRO A 29 6.39 -27.32 -20.17
N GLU A 30 7.41 -27.98 -20.72
CA GLU A 30 8.30 -28.89 -19.98
C GLU A 30 8.88 -28.27 -18.69
N TRP A 31 9.16 -26.97 -18.70
CA TRP A 31 9.64 -26.23 -17.52
C TRP A 31 8.62 -26.19 -16.36
N ALA A 32 7.32 -26.20 -16.66
CA ALA A 32 6.25 -26.21 -15.66
C ALA A 32 6.03 -27.61 -15.06
N ARG A 33 6.32 -28.67 -15.81
CA ARG A 33 6.26 -30.06 -15.30
C ARG A 33 7.46 -30.42 -14.44
N GLU A 34 8.63 -29.88 -14.78
CA GLU A 34 9.85 -30.09 -14.00
C GLU A 34 9.74 -29.48 -12.61
N ARG A 35 9.12 -28.29 -12.49
CA ARG A 35 8.79 -27.66 -11.20
C ARG A 35 7.72 -28.40 -10.39
N ALA A 36 6.70 -28.97 -11.05
CA ALA A 36 5.67 -29.74 -10.36
C ALA A 36 6.19 -31.07 -9.79
N ARG A 37 7.21 -31.67 -10.43
CA ARG A 37 7.92 -32.86 -9.91
C ARG A 37 8.85 -32.52 -8.75
N GLU A 38 9.52 -31.37 -8.79
CA GLU A 38 10.42 -30.91 -7.72
C GLU A 38 9.67 -30.66 -6.39
N ILE A 39 8.40 -30.26 -6.44
CA ILE A 39 7.56 -29.99 -5.26
C ILE A 39 6.96 -31.27 -4.65
N MET A 40 6.92 -32.39 -5.40
CA MET A 40 6.29 -33.65 -4.99
C MET A 40 7.32 -34.79 -4.91
N GLU A 41 8.52 -34.52 -4.40
CA GLU A 41 9.42 -35.58 -3.93
C GLU A 41 9.33 -35.66 -2.40
N PRO A 42 8.90 -36.81 -1.83
CA PRO A 42 8.85 -36.96 -0.39
C PRO A 42 10.28 -36.98 0.16
N ILE A 43 10.56 -36.08 1.11
CA ILE A 43 11.74 -36.16 1.99
C ILE A 43 11.57 -37.43 2.83
N GLY A 44 12.05 -38.55 2.28
CA GLY A 44 12.06 -39.86 2.91
C GLY A 44 13.38 -40.14 3.61
N ASP A 45 13.27 -40.45 4.89
CA ASP A 45 14.18 -41.22 5.74
C ASP A 45 15.60 -40.70 6.01
N ASN A 46 15.75 -40.06 7.17
CA ASN A 46 16.70 -40.58 8.15
C ASN A 46 16.10 -40.53 9.56
N ALA A 47 15.55 -41.67 9.97
CA ALA A 47 15.16 -41.93 11.34
C ALA A 47 16.38 -42.33 12.18
N GLU A 48 16.71 -41.54 13.20
CA GLU A 48 17.20 -42.11 14.45
C GLU A 48 16.33 -41.60 15.59
N ALA A 49 15.65 -42.56 16.21
CA ALA A 49 14.78 -42.40 17.35
C ALA A 49 15.58 -42.13 18.62
N THR A 50 15.06 -41.25 19.47
CA THR A 50 14.99 -41.53 20.92
C THR A 50 13.66 -41.01 21.44
N GLU A 51 12.83 -41.93 21.90
CA GLU A 51 11.70 -41.68 22.79
C GLU A 51 12.26 -41.34 24.17
N ASP A 52 11.75 -40.30 24.84
CA ASP A 52 11.47 -40.41 26.27
C ASP A 52 10.51 -39.30 26.76
N GLY A 53 9.57 -39.72 27.60
CA GLY A 53 9.08 -38.93 28.73
C GLY A 53 8.11 -37.79 28.45
N GLY A 54 6.82 -38.10 28.41
CA GLY A 54 5.79 -37.11 28.75
C GLY A 54 5.82 -36.77 30.24
N ASP A 55 5.55 -35.51 30.56
CA ASP A 55 4.85 -35.13 31.79
C ASP A 55 4.14 -33.80 31.57
N GLY A 56 2.84 -33.78 31.87
CA GLY A 56 2.03 -32.57 31.79
C GLY A 56 2.07 -31.85 33.12
N ILE A 57 2.49 -30.58 33.14
CA ILE A 57 2.23 -29.73 34.30
C ILE A 57 2.06 -28.26 33.89
N ALA A 58 0.92 -27.74 34.35
CA ALA A 58 0.62 -26.37 34.75
C ALA A 58 0.61 -25.24 33.71
N ALA A 59 -0.59 -24.68 33.56
CA ALA A 59 -0.78 -23.25 33.38
C ALA A 59 0.04 -22.50 34.45
N GLY A 60 1.18 -21.97 34.06
CA GLY A 60 1.93 -20.99 34.83
C GLY A 60 1.48 -19.60 34.40
N ALA A 61 0.68 -18.97 35.25
CA ALA A 61 0.70 -17.52 35.34
C ALA A 61 2.12 -17.15 35.77
N ASP A 62 2.88 -16.52 34.89
CA ASP A 62 4.16 -15.95 35.25
C ASP A 62 3.95 -14.49 35.69
N GLU A 63 3.74 -14.37 37.00
CA GLU A 63 3.92 -13.12 37.72
C GLU A 63 5.42 -12.85 37.82
N ASN A 64 5.91 -11.98 36.93
CA ASN A 64 7.07 -11.09 37.12
C ASN A 64 8.34 -11.70 37.76
N ASP A 65 9.27 -12.13 36.91
CA ASP A 65 10.69 -12.26 37.25
C ASP A 65 11.55 -11.34 36.36
N GLY A 66 11.54 -10.04 36.69
CA GLY A 66 12.76 -9.33 37.08
C GLY A 66 14.02 -9.32 36.20
N LEU A 67 13.99 -9.61 34.90
CA LEU A 67 15.17 -9.48 34.02
C LEU A 67 14.80 -9.07 32.58
N ASP A 68 14.47 -7.79 32.33
CA ASP A 68 14.54 -7.19 30.98
C ASP A 68 14.64 -5.64 31.04
N GLU A 69 15.39 -5.08 31.99
CA GLU A 69 15.64 -3.62 32.08
C GLU A 69 16.55 -3.08 30.93
N GLU A 70 16.99 -3.94 30.00
CA GLU A 70 17.98 -3.62 28.96
C GLU A 70 17.41 -3.64 27.53
N ARG A 71 16.09 -3.83 27.36
CA ARG A 71 15.38 -3.56 26.11
C ARG A 71 14.45 -2.37 26.31
N ARG A 72 15.03 -1.21 26.61
CA ARG A 72 14.31 -0.01 27.06
C ARG A 72 13.31 0.43 25.99
N VAL A 73 12.03 0.16 26.25
CA VAL A 73 10.86 0.70 25.55
C VAL A 73 10.81 2.21 25.83
N PRO A 74 10.33 3.04 24.90
CA PRO A 74 10.12 4.48 25.16
C PRO A 74 9.42 4.74 26.51
N ASP A 75 9.75 5.86 27.15
CA ASP A 75 9.20 6.22 28.47
C ASP A 75 7.73 6.69 28.40
N VAL A 76 7.14 6.65 27.21
CA VAL A 76 5.74 6.99 26.90
C VAL A 76 4.91 5.72 26.67
N PRO A 77 3.73 5.58 27.30
CA PRO A 77 2.83 4.45 27.05
C PRO A 77 2.36 4.35 25.58
N VAL A 78 2.15 3.12 25.10
CA VAL A 78 1.73 2.88 23.70
C VAL A 78 0.38 3.53 23.38
N ASP A 79 -0.58 3.51 24.30
CA ASP A 79 -1.89 4.13 24.13
C ASP A 79 -1.79 5.66 23.97
N VAL A 80 -0.79 6.28 24.59
CA VAL A 80 -0.48 7.72 24.44
C VAL A 80 0.11 8.00 23.07
N VAL A 81 0.98 7.11 22.57
CA VAL A 81 1.54 7.19 21.22
C VAL A 81 0.42 7.07 20.16
N ASP A 82 -0.45 6.07 20.30
CA ASP A 82 -1.58 5.82 19.39
C ASP A 82 -2.55 7.02 19.35
N GLU A 83 -2.82 7.60 20.51
CA GLU A 83 -3.64 8.81 20.62
C GLU A 83 -2.97 10.02 19.96
N ALA A 84 -1.66 10.23 20.18
CA ALA A 84 -0.90 11.31 19.57
C ALA A 84 -0.83 11.19 18.04
N GLU A 85 -0.70 9.97 17.53
CA GLU A 85 -0.80 9.62 16.11
C GLU A 85 -2.20 9.96 15.56
N ARG A 86 -3.27 9.50 16.22
CA ARG A 86 -4.64 9.78 15.79
C ARG A 86 -4.94 11.28 15.75
N LEU A 87 -4.59 12.02 16.80
CA LEU A 87 -4.76 13.47 16.85
C LEU A 87 -3.95 14.17 15.75
N THR A 88 -2.76 13.67 15.45
CA THR A 88 -1.94 14.18 14.35
C THR A 88 -2.61 13.96 12.99
N ARG A 89 -3.24 12.80 12.75
CA ARG A 89 -4.01 12.56 11.52
C ARG A 89 -5.22 13.48 11.43
N LEU A 90 -6.01 13.57 12.50
CA LEU A 90 -7.17 14.48 12.56
C LEU A 90 -6.78 15.94 12.29
N ALA A 91 -5.64 16.39 12.80
CA ALA A 91 -5.13 17.74 12.55
C ALA A 91 -4.75 18.01 11.09
N ARG A 92 -4.49 16.97 10.29
CA ARG A 92 -4.15 17.07 8.87
C ARG A 92 -5.39 17.00 7.98
N GLU A 93 -6.34 16.15 8.36
CA GLU A 93 -7.58 15.92 7.63
C GLU A 93 -8.63 17.02 7.90
N ALA A 94 -8.49 17.78 9.00
CA ALA A 94 -9.38 18.87 9.34
C ALA A 94 -9.35 20.00 8.29
N ALA A 95 -10.48 20.21 7.62
CA ALA A 95 -10.71 21.34 6.72
C ALA A 95 -10.77 22.70 7.44
N ASP A 96 -11.19 22.69 8.72
CA ASP A 96 -11.25 23.88 9.56
C ASP A 96 -9.92 24.11 10.32
N PRO A 97 -9.27 25.28 10.17
CA PRO A 97 -7.99 25.55 10.83
C PRO A 97 -8.09 25.57 12.36
N ASP A 98 -9.23 25.95 12.94
CA ASP A 98 -9.42 25.95 14.40
C ASP A 98 -9.52 24.52 14.93
N ALA A 99 -10.25 23.64 14.25
CA ALA A 99 -10.23 22.20 14.55
C ALA A 99 -8.82 21.61 14.43
N ALA A 100 -8.09 21.95 13.36
CA ALA A 100 -6.72 21.48 13.17
C ALA A 100 -5.78 21.96 14.31
N ALA A 101 -5.92 23.20 14.77
CA ALA A 101 -5.18 23.73 15.91
C ALA A 101 -5.55 23.00 17.21
N HIS A 102 -6.84 22.79 17.46
CA HIS A 102 -7.32 22.07 18.64
C HIS A 102 -6.72 20.66 18.75
N TYR A 103 -6.68 19.90 17.66
CA TYR A 103 -6.07 18.56 17.67
C TYR A 103 -4.56 18.59 17.97
N ARG A 104 -3.84 19.59 17.46
CA ARG A 104 -2.41 19.77 17.77
C ARG A 104 -2.19 20.13 19.24
N GLU A 105 -2.99 21.06 19.77
CA GLU A 105 -2.92 21.43 21.19
C GLU A 105 -3.19 20.24 22.09
N ARG A 106 -4.23 19.44 21.79
CA ARG A 106 -4.55 18.22 22.55
C ARG A 106 -3.43 17.18 22.50
N ARG A 107 -2.80 17.00 21.34
CA ARG A 107 -1.63 16.12 21.21
C ARG A 107 -0.48 16.62 22.05
N ASP A 108 -0.15 17.91 21.93
CA ASP A 108 0.98 18.52 22.62
C ASP A 108 0.78 18.44 24.14
N GLU A 109 -0.42 18.74 24.65
CA GLU A 109 -0.80 18.55 26.06
C GLU A 109 -0.59 17.10 26.50
N LEU A 110 -1.08 16.15 25.72
CA LEU A 110 -1.03 14.72 26.03
C LEU A 110 0.42 14.21 26.19
N VAL A 111 1.31 14.56 25.27
CA VAL A 111 2.70 14.05 25.29
C VAL A 111 3.60 14.84 26.24
N THR A 112 3.24 16.08 26.57
CA THR A 112 3.96 16.89 27.58
C THR A 112 3.88 16.25 28.97
N ASP A 113 2.77 15.58 29.31
CA ASP A 113 2.64 14.85 30.59
C ASP A 113 3.68 13.72 30.75
N TYR A 114 4.33 13.32 29.66
CA TYR A 114 5.39 12.31 29.61
C TYR A 114 6.76 12.88 29.24
N GLU A 115 6.92 14.22 29.23
CA GLU A 115 8.16 14.90 28.87
C GLU A 115 8.62 14.64 27.43
N TYR A 116 7.67 14.63 26.48
CA TYR A 116 7.93 14.49 25.04
C TYR A 116 7.43 15.70 24.24
N THR A 117 8.20 16.05 23.19
CA THR A 117 7.87 17.06 22.20
C THR A 117 7.59 16.40 20.83
N PRO A 118 6.43 16.64 20.22
CA PRO A 118 6.10 16.08 18.91
C PRO A 118 6.69 16.92 17.76
N ARG A 119 7.16 16.23 16.71
CA ARG A 119 7.64 16.84 15.46
C ARG A 119 7.15 16.04 14.25
N LEU A 120 6.79 16.75 13.18
CA LEU A 120 6.49 16.12 11.89
C LEU A 120 7.71 16.16 10.98
N ARG A 121 8.13 14.98 10.51
CA ARG A 121 9.07 14.80 9.40
C ARG A 121 8.24 14.67 8.12
N LYS A 122 8.40 15.60 7.19
CA LYS A 122 7.55 15.68 6.00
C LYS A 122 8.01 14.74 4.89
N GLU A 123 9.29 14.40 4.91
CA GLU A 123 9.99 13.61 3.89
C GLU A 123 9.39 12.20 3.75
N ASP A 124 9.01 11.59 4.87
CA ASP A 124 8.45 10.23 4.95
C ASP A 124 7.17 10.18 5.81
N ASP A 125 6.54 11.33 6.00
CA ASP A 125 5.26 11.49 6.70
C ASP A 125 5.22 10.80 8.08
N THR A 126 6.21 11.11 8.92
CA THR A 126 6.41 10.47 10.23
C THR A 126 6.19 11.48 11.36
N LEU A 127 5.42 11.08 12.37
CA LEU A 127 5.38 11.73 13.67
C LEU A 127 6.53 11.22 14.52
N VAL A 128 7.38 12.12 14.98
CA VAL A 128 8.47 11.81 15.90
C VAL A 128 8.17 12.44 17.25
N LEU A 129 8.14 11.64 18.31
CA LEU A 129 8.08 12.11 19.69
C LEU A 129 9.50 12.08 20.27
N TYR A 130 10.09 13.26 20.47
CA TYR A 130 11.41 13.40 21.08
C TYR A 130 11.27 13.63 22.58
N PRO A 131 12.11 13.01 23.42
CA PRO A 131 12.26 13.45 24.80
C PRO A 131 12.56 14.95 24.87
N ASP A 132 11.88 15.67 25.76
CA ASP A 132 11.96 17.13 25.89
C ASP A 132 13.38 17.61 26.18
N GLU A 133 14.14 16.82 26.94
CA GLU A 133 15.53 17.13 27.27
C GLU A 133 16.45 17.22 26.04
N TRP A 134 16.11 16.53 24.95
CA TRP A 134 16.85 16.62 23.68
C TRP A 134 16.50 17.89 22.91
N MET A 135 15.38 18.53 23.24
CA MET A 135 14.88 19.70 22.52
C MET A 135 15.40 20.99 23.17
N GLU A 136 15.83 21.91 22.33
CA GLU A 136 16.11 23.28 22.73
C GLU A 136 15.64 24.23 21.63
N SER A 137 14.75 25.16 21.98
CA SER A 137 14.19 26.14 21.03
C SER A 137 13.64 25.47 19.75
N GLY A 138 12.89 24.37 19.90
CA GLY A 138 12.27 23.64 18.79
C GLY A 138 13.24 22.84 17.90
N THR A 139 14.51 22.71 18.31
CA THR A 139 15.53 21.98 17.57
C THR A 139 16.13 20.86 18.44
N VAL A 140 16.32 19.69 17.84
CA VAL A 140 16.98 18.54 18.47
C VAL A 140 18.47 18.87 18.68
N ARG A 141 18.97 18.64 19.89
CA ARG A 141 20.38 18.83 20.27
C ARG A 141 21.07 17.48 20.30
N MET A 142 21.80 17.18 19.23
CA MET A 142 22.49 15.89 19.06
C MET A 142 23.42 15.55 20.22
N ASP A 143 24.09 16.55 20.83
CA ASP A 143 24.98 16.34 21.99
C ASP A 143 24.24 15.93 23.28
N ARG A 144 22.91 15.98 23.31
CA ARG A 144 22.06 15.54 24.43
C ARG A 144 21.45 14.17 24.22
N ILE A 145 21.64 13.58 23.04
CA ILE A 145 21.11 12.26 22.71
C ILE A 145 22.12 11.23 23.22
N GLU A 146 21.80 10.62 24.35
CA GLU A 146 22.57 9.49 24.89
C GLU A 146 22.03 8.14 24.38
N GLU A 147 20.71 8.06 24.18
CA GLU A 147 19.98 6.82 23.86
C GLU A 147 18.92 7.07 22.79
N THR A 148 19.24 6.86 21.51
CA THR A 148 18.34 7.17 20.37
C THR A 148 17.00 6.43 20.42
N ASP A 149 16.96 5.24 21.02
CA ASP A 149 15.78 4.36 21.07
C ASP A 149 14.66 4.90 21.98
N ARG A 150 14.91 6.01 22.72
CA ARG A 150 13.89 6.70 23.52
C ARG A 150 12.95 7.57 22.70
N ALA A 151 13.31 7.93 21.47
CA ALA A 151 12.40 8.62 20.57
C ALA A 151 11.42 7.62 19.94
N VAL A 152 10.17 8.06 19.76
CA VAL A 152 9.14 7.25 19.09
C VAL A 152 8.94 7.78 17.69
N GLU A 153 9.10 6.93 16.68
CA GLU A 153 8.76 7.24 15.29
C GLU A 153 7.51 6.47 14.88
N VAL A 154 6.46 7.19 14.48
CA VAL A 154 5.19 6.63 14.02
C VAL A 154 4.92 7.11 12.61
N SER A 155 4.86 6.17 11.66
CA SER A 155 4.49 6.53 10.29
C SER A 155 3.02 6.91 10.24
N LEU A 156 2.72 8.09 9.71
CA LEU A 156 1.35 8.56 9.51
C LEU A 156 0.76 8.01 8.19
N SER A 157 1.62 7.42 7.37
CA SER A 157 1.32 6.68 6.14
C SER A 157 1.36 5.17 6.37
N GLY A 158 0.55 4.41 5.65
CA GLY A 158 0.55 2.94 5.70
C GLY A 158 -0.64 2.30 6.43
N PRO A 159 -0.70 0.94 6.47
CA PRO A 159 -1.90 0.12 6.77
C PRO A 159 -2.43 0.15 8.22
N GLY A 160 -2.00 1.11 9.04
CA GLY A 160 -2.30 1.16 10.48
C GLY A 160 -3.77 1.37 10.87
N ASP A 161 -4.65 1.69 9.92
CA ASP A 161 -6.09 1.88 10.16
C ASP A 161 -6.90 1.16 9.07
N ALA A 162 -7.62 0.11 9.47
CA ALA A 162 -8.36 -0.77 8.56
C ALA A 162 -9.60 -0.09 7.95
N ASP A 163 -10.25 0.80 8.70
CA ASP A 163 -11.43 1.53 8.21
C ASP A 163 -10.98 2.62 7.22
N ARG A 164 -9.86 3.29 7.53
CA ARG A 164 -9.20 4.20 6.60
C ARG A 164 -8.73 3.50 5.34
N TYR A 165 -8.17 2.30 5.46
CA TYR A 165 -7.78 1.49 4.31
C TYR A 165 -8.96 1.23 3.36
N GLN A 166 -10.12 0.81 3.90
CA GLN A 166 -11.30 0.54 3.08
C GLN A 166 -11.81 1.80 2.38
N ALA A 167 -11.86 2.94 3.07
CA ALA A 167 -12.28 4.21 2.49
C ALA A 167 -11.33 4.67 1.37
N VAL A 168 -10.01 4.61 1.61
CA VAL A 168 -8.99 4.96 0.62
C VAL A 168 -9.03 4.03 -0.59
N ALA A 169 -9.13 2.72 -0.36
CA ALA A 169 -9.20 1.75 -1.45
C ALA A 169 -10.44 1.97 -2.32
N ALA A 170 -11.60 2.22 -1.70
CA ALA A 170 -12.83 2.52 -2.42
C ALA A 170 -12.74 3.80 -3.26
N TYR A 171 -12.14 4.87 -2.72
CA TYR A 171 -11.87 6.09 -3.48
C TYR A 171 -10.94 5.83 -4.67
N ASN A 172 -9.82 5.15 -4.42
CA ASN A 172 -8.84 4.85 -5.45
C ASN A 172 -9.41 3.96 -6.56
N ASP A 173 -10.27 2.99 -6.21
CA ASP A 173 -10.99 2.16 -7.17
C ASP A 173 -11.96 3.00 -8.02
N ALA A 174 -12.68 3.97 -7.43
CA ALA A 174 -13.55 4.88 -8.17
C ALA A 174 -12.77 5.76 -9.16
N VAL A 175 -11.58 6.24 -8.78
CA VAL A 175 -10.68 6.96 -9.70
C VAL A 175 -10.24 6.05 -10.85
N VAL A 176 -9.87 4.81 -10.57
CA VAL A 176 -9.49 3.82 -11.59
C VAL A 176 -10.62 3.58 -12.59
N GLU A 177 -11.85 3.42 -12.11
CA GLU A 177 -13.04 3.27 -12.96
C GLU A 177 -13.23 4.50 -13.86
N ALA A 178 -13.15 5.70 -13.30
CA ALA A 178 -13.28 6.93 -14.07
C ALA A 178 -12.16 7.11 -15.11
N VAL A 179 -10.92 6.68 -14.82
CA VAL A 179 -9.82 6.67 -15.79
C VAL A 179 -10.12 5.67 -16.91
N ALA A 180 -10.62 4.48 -16.59
CA ALA A 180 -11.00 3.48 -17.58
C ALA A 180 -12.11 3.99 -18.52
N ASP A 181 -13.05 4.78 -18.01
CA ASP A 181 -14.13 5.35 -18.82
C ASP A 181 -13.69 6.52 -19.72
N ARG A 182 -12.65 7.27 -19.31
CA ARG A 182 -12.32 8.60 -19.89
C ARG A 182 -10.95 8.67 -20.57
N ALA A 183 -10.14 7.62 -20.48
CA ALA A 183 -8.80 7.56 -21.01
C ALA A 183 -8.56 6.26 -21.78
N ALA A 184 -7.45 6.20 -22.54
CA ALA A 184 -7.03 4.98 -23.20
C ALA A 184 -6.64 3.89 -22.20
N ASP A 185 -6.72 2.62 -22.62
CA ASP A 185 -6.47 1.45 -21.79
C ASP A 185 -5.10 1.46 -21.10
N VAL A 186 -4.07 2.04 -21.73
CA VAL A 186 -2.73 2.17 -21.17
C VAL A 186 -2.71 3.04 -19.89
N HIS A 187 -3.54 4.08 -19.84
CA HIS A 187 -3.68 4.93 -18.66
C HIS A 187 -4.47 4.20 -17.58
N ALA A 188 -5.53 3.47 -17.95
CA ALA A 188 -6.30 2.66 -17.01
C ALA A 188 -5.46 1.53 -16.39
N ALA A 189 -4.59 0.88 -17.17
CA ALA A 189 -3.64 -0.10 -16.66
C ALA A 189 -2.67 0.52 -15.64
N THR A 190 -2.15 1.72 -15.93
CA THR A 190 -1.31 2.46 -14.98
C THR A 190 -2.07 2.85 -13.72
N ALA A 191 -3.32 3.32 -13.86
CA ALA A 191 -4.17 3.69 -12.74
C ALA A 191 -4.39 2.52 -11.77
N ARG A 192 -4.68 1.32 -12.28
CA ARG A 192 -4.85 0.13 -11.43
C ARG A 192 -3.61 -0.16 -10.58
N THR A 193 -2.43 -0.19 -11.21
CA THR A 193 -1.18 -0.46 -10.51
C THR A 193 -0.84 0.66 -9.52
N PHE A 194 -1.11 1.91 -9.89
CA PHE A 194 -0.87 3.06 -9.03
C PHE A 194 -1.82 3.11 -7.83
N ALA A 195 -3.10 2.81 -8.01
CA ALA A 195 -4.08 2.66 -6.94
C ALA A 195 -3.68 1.54 -5.96
N ALA A 196 -3.19 0.40 -6.47
CA ALA A 196 -2.68 -0.68 -5.63
C ALA A 196 -1.46 -0.25 -4.81
N PHE A 197 -0.53 0.51 -5.41
CA PHE A 197 0.62 1.09 -4.72
C PHE A 197 0.18 2.06 -3.61
N MET A 198 -0.64 3.05 -3.96
CA MET A 198 -1.08 4.09 -3.02
C MET A 198 -1.93 3.53 -1.88
N SER A 199 -2.81 2.56 -2.16
CA SER A 199 -3.65 1.92 -1.14
C SER A 199 -2.83 1.02 -0.22
N ASN A 200 -1.90 0.23 -0.76
CA ASN A 200 -1.20 -0.78 0.05
C ASN A 200 0.06 -0.24 0.75
N HIS A 201 0.82 0.66 0.11
CA HIS A 201 2.08 1.17 0.67
C HIS A 201 1.87 2.45 1.49
N TYR A 202 0.92 3.30 1.08
CA TYR A 202 0.74 4.62 1.67
C TYR A 202 -0.58 4.80 2.40
N VAL A 203 -1.59 3.98 2.10
CA VAL A 203 -2.99 4.18 2.52
C VAL A 203 -3.38 5.63 2.29
N ARG A 204 -3.18 6.09 1.05
CA ARG A 204 -3.55 7.43 0.62
C ARG A 204 -4.35 7.45 -0.67
N PRO A 205 -5.18 8.48 -0.86
CA PRO A 205 -5.76 8.83 -2.14
C PRO A 205 -4.68 9.00 -3.23
N VAL A 206 -4.98 8.61 -4.47
CA VAL A 206 -4.04 8.67 -5.61
C VAL A 206 -3.66 10.09 -6.03
N ASP A 207 -4.55 11.06 -5.85
CA ASP A 207 -4.35 12.49 -6.07
C ASP A 207 -3.51 13.17 -4.98
N ASP A 208 -3.44 12.58 -3.79
CA ASP A 208 -2.61 13.08 -2.69
C ASP A 208 -1.14 12.58 -2.78
N ALA A 209 -0.76 12.00 -3.91
CA ALA A 209 0.58 11.45 -4.15
C ALA A 209 1.64 12.55 -4.33
N THR A 210 2.65 12.54 -3.45
CA THR A 210 3.78 13.47 -3.53
C THR A 210 4.70 13.16 -4.73
N PRO A 211 5.54 14.12 -5.17
CA PRO A 211 6.52 13.87 -6.22
C PRO A 211 7.47 12.68 -5.95
N ALA A 212 7.90 12.50 -4.69
CA ALA A 212 8.76 11.39 -4.30
C ALA A 212 8.05 10.03 -4.43
N MET A 213 6.76 9.98 -4.09
CA MET A 213 5.95 8.75 -4.25
C MET A 213 5.71 8.43 -5.72
N ARG A 214 5.51 9.45 -6.57
CA ARG A 214 5.39 9.27 -8.02
C ARG A 214 6.70 8.77 -8.62
N GLU A 215 7.84 9.26 -8.15
CA GLU A 215 9.17 8.79 -8.56
C GLU A 215 9.40 7.33 -8.14
N GLU A 216 9.17 6.99 -6.86
CA GLU A 216 9.25 5.62 -6.36
C GLU A 216 8.32 4.68 -7.15
N PHE A 217 7.08 5.10 -7.43
CA PHE A 217 6.18 4.31 -8.24
C PHE A 217 6.78 3.97 -9.61
N ARG A 218 7.34 4.98 -10.30
CA ARG A 218 7.87 4.84 -11.66
C ARG A 218 9.16 4.02 -11.72
N GLU A 219 10.07 4.26 -10.79
CA GLU A 219 11.42 3.69 -10.83
C GLU A 219 11.51 2.34 -10.12
N GLU A 220 10.64 2.11 -9.13
CA GLU A 220 10.75 0.97 -8.23
C GLU A 220 9.54 0.06 -8.26
N PHE A 221 8.34 0.60 -8.02
CA PHE A 221 7.17 -0.23 -7.82
C PHE A 221 6.64 -0.81 -9.13
N LEU A 222 6.40 0.05 -10.13
CA LEU A 222 5.80 -0.33 -11.41
C LEU A 222 6.65 -1.39 -12.15
N PRO A 223 7.99 -1.24 -12.29
CA PRO A 223 8.79 -2.25 -12.97
C PRO A 223 8.83 -3.61 -12.26
N ARG A 224 8.72 -3.63 -10.92
CA ARG A 224 8.81 -4.85 -10.12
C ARG A 224 7.48 -5.57 -9.95
N ASN A 225 6.38 -4.83 -9.86
CA ASN A 225 5.07 -5.37 -9.48
C ASN A 225 4.03 -5.29 -10.60
N GLY A 226 4.11 -4.27 -11.45
CA GLY A 226 3.10 -4.01 -12.47
C GLY A 226 3.36 -4.69 -13.81
N TRP A 227 4.59 -5.19 -14.04
CA TRP A 227 5.02 -5.81 -15.30
C TRP A 227 4.59 -4.99 -16.54
N PRO A 228 4.98 -3.70 -16.60
CA PRO A 228 4.44 -2.77 -17.58
C PRO A 228 4.88 -3.11 -19.00
N THR A 229 4.05 -2.73 -19.98
CA THR A 229 4.47 -2.73 -21.38
C THR A 229 5.40 -1.55 -21.68
N ASP A 230 6.16 -1.62 -22.77
CA ASP A 230 7.00 -0.49 -23.22
C ASP A 230 6.17 0.77 -23.47
N GLU A 231 4.96 0.60 -24.00
CA GLU A 231 4.01 1.69 -24.21
C GLU A 231 3.61 2.32 -22.87
N GLN A 232 3.29 1.50 -21.86
CA GLN A 232 2.95 1.97 -20.53
C GLN A 232 4.10 2.74 -19.87
N LEU A 233 5.34 2.25 -19.99
CA LEU A 233 6.52 2.96 -19.50
C LEU A 233 6.73 4.30 -20.21
N ALA A 234 6.48 4.36 -21.52
CA ALA A 234 6.66 5.58 -22.31
C ALA A 234 5.67 6.69 -21.92
N VAL A 235 4.46 6.33 -21.49
CA VAL A 235 3.41 7.30 -21.10
C VAL A 235 3.13 7.33 -19.60
N VAL A 236 4.00 6.76 -18.75
CA VAL A 236 3.73 6.64 -17.31
C VAL A 236 3.52 8.01 -16.64
N THR A 237 4.36 9.00 -16.96
CA THR A 237 4.24 10.34 -16.40
C THR A 237 2.92 11.00 -16.82
N GLU A 238 2.58 10.92 -18.11
CA GLU A 238 1.30 11.42 -18.63
C GLU A 238 0.10 10.72 -17.98
N SER A 239 0.23 9.41 -17.73
CA SER A 239 -0.81 8.64 -17.05
C SER A 239 -1.03 9.12 -15.63
N LEU A 240 0.04 9.42 -14.87
CA LEU A 240 -0.07 9.95 -13.52
C LEU A 240 -0.74 11.33 -13.50
N ASP A 241 -0.37 12.23 -14.42
CA ASP A 241 -1.01 13.55 -14.55
C ASP A 241 -2.50 13.41 -14.90
N ARG A 242 -2.85 12.42 -15.74
CA ARG A 242 -4.24 12.18 -16.12
C ARG A 242 -5.07 11.54 -15.01
N ILE A 243 -4.47 10.70 -14.16
CA ILE A 243 -5.11 10.15 -12.97
C ILE A 243 -5.46 11.28 -12.01
N GLU A 244 -4.50 12.16 -11.69
CA GLU A 244 -4.71 13.34 -10.84
C GLU A 244 -5.83 14.24 -11.39
N SER A 245 -5.77 14.60 -12.67
CA SER A 245 -6.79 15.44 -13.30
C SER A 245 -8.19 14.81 -13.29
N ILE A 246 -8.31 13.48 -13.35
CA ILE A 246 -9.60 12.79 -13.30
C ILE A 246 -10.09 12.68 -11.86
N ALA A 247 -9.21 12.45 -10.89
CA ALA A 247 -9.53 12.42 -9.47
C ALA A 247 -10.13 13.75 -9.00
N GLU A 248 -9.53 14.88 -9.40
CA GLU A 248 -10.05 16.24 -9.09
C GLU A 248 -11.53 16.39 -9.52
N THR A 249 -11.94 15.81 -10.65
CA THR A 249 -13.33 15.90 -11.12
C THR A 249 -14.33 15.04 -10.32
N ILE A 250 -13.84 14.00 -9.64
CA ILE A 250 -14.65 13.15 -8.77
C ILE A 250 -14.90 13.88 -7.45
N GLU A 251 -13.86 14.50 -6.88
CA GLU A 251 -14.00 15.34 -5.67
C GLU A 251 -14.99 16.48 -5.87
N GLU A 252 -14.95 17.17 -7.02
CA GLU A 252 -15.93 18.23 -7.37
C GLU A 252 -17.37 17.73 -7.52
N SER A 253 -17.59 16.43 -7.70
CA SER A 253 -18.92 15.84 -7.88
C SER A 253 -19.57 15.40 -6.57
N ASP A 254 -18.80 15.23 -5.48
CA ASP A 254 -19.26 14.81 -4.15
C ASP A 254 -19.34 15.98 -3.13
N GLY A 255 -18.85 17.18 -3.47
CA GLY A 255 -18.90 18.41 -2.66
C GLY A 255 -20.08 19.34 -2.97
#